data_AF-X0RVG5-F1
#
_entry.id   AF-X0RVG5-F1
#
_cell.length_a   1.000
_cell.length_b   1.000
_cell.length_c   1.000
_cell.angle_alpha   90.00
_cell.angle_beta   90.00
_cell.angle_gamma   90.00
#
_symmetry.space_group_name_H-M   'P 1'
#
loop_
_entity.id
_entity.type
_entity.pdbx_description
1 polymer ?
#
loop_
_entity_poly.entity_id
_entity_poly.type
_entity_poly.pdbx_seq_one_letter_code
_entity_poly.pdbx_strand_id
1 'polypeptide(L)'
;SIIIEKLRTEIFALEHVVGVHDLKVRVSGKTLFLEVHLSVEDHISIVHANEITKSIRNLSSKVFPLYQVECIVEMNPLAGEKSIGEGLINLIYSMKSEYPNIINFKDLNIFRLEDEYFVSLIVVINDSLSLTKAHEICTQFEGEIKKQAPYISRIITHIEGQFYSKSLSANQVKCADVGPEMLQQIKEVVEGVLRQHSQVKGYHGLEFWATLDYCILEVHIFFNGSLNISQIHNYTSELEKSVRDELGIDNLDSIFLHSEPIEDRTDGVLFNNA
;
A
#
# COMPACT_ATOMS: atom_id res chain seq x y z
N SER A 1 17.81 1.92 25.07
CA SER A 1 17.39 0.58 25.55
C SER A 1 17.99 -0.45 24.62
N ILE A 2 18.53 -1.57 25.12
CA ILE A 2 19.16 -2.62 24.28
C ILE A 2 18.21 -3.12 23.19
N ILE A 3 16.92 -3.20 23.49
CA ILE A 3 15.86 -3.64 22.56
C ILE A 3 15.66 -2.64 21.42
N ILE A 4 15.66 -1.34 21.73
CA ILE A 4 15.53 -0.25 20.77
C ILE A 4 16.75 -0.17 19.85
N GLU A 5 17.96 -0.34 20.39
CA GLU A 5 19.20 -0.34 19.59
C GLU A 5 19.29 -1.57 18.67
N LYS A 6 18.80 -2.73 19.13
CA LYS A 6 18.68 -3.91 18.28
C LYS A 6 17.72 -3.65 17.11
N LEU A 7 16.53 -3.10 17.37
CA LEU A 7 15.57 -2.74 16.33
C LEU A 7 16.17 -1.72 15.36
N ARG A 8 16.84 -0.66 15.85
CA ARG A 8 17.55 0.31 15.00
C ARG A 8 18.56 -0.36 14.07
N THR A 9 19.34 -1.31 14.58
CA THR A 9 20.35 -2.04 13.81
C THR A 9 19.71 -2.92 12.73
N GLU A 10 18.63 -3.62 13.06
CA GLU A 10 17.89 -4.45 12.10
C GLU A 10 17.21 -3.61 11.01
N ILE A 11 16.68 -2.42 11.36
CA ILE A 11 16.12 -1.47 10.39
C ILE A 11 17.21 -0.90 9.47
N PHE A 12 18.37 -0.55 10.02
CA PHE A 12 19.49 -0.05 9.22
C PHE A 12 20.05 -1.09 8.24
N ALA A 13 19.86 -2.38 8.53
CA ALA A 13 20.31 -3.46 7.66
C ALA A 13 19.33 -3.78 6.51
N LEU A 14 18.18 -3.11 6.43
CA LEU A 14 17.23 -3.28 5.33
C LEU A 14 17.80 -2.66 4.04
N GLU A 15 17.47 -3.28 2.91
CA GLU A 15 17.87 -2.79 1.59
C GLU A 15 17.32 -1.37 1.35
N HIS A 16 18.12 -0.53 0.68
CA HIS A 16 17.85 0.89 0.42
C HIS A 16 17.78 1.82 1.63
N VAL A 17 17.92 1.32 2.86
CA VAL A 17 18.04 2.17 4.07
C VAL A 17 19.48 2.64 4.23
N VAL A 18 19.69 3.96 4.24
CA VAL A 18 21.02 4.57 4.34
C VAL A 18 21.27 5.22 5.70
N GLY A 19 20.22 5.39 6.52
CA GLY A 19 20.37 5.87 7.89
C GLY A 19 19.09 5.73 8.71
N VAL A 20 19.22 5.59 10.02
CA VAL A 20 18.10 5.63 10.98
C VAL A 20 18.34 6.79 11.94
N HIS A 21 17.62 7.89 11.74
CA HIS A 21 17.83 9.14 12.48
C HIS A 21 17.18 9.10 13.84
N ASP A 22 15.92 8.68 13.89
CA ASP A 22 15.15 8.66 15.11
C ASP A 22 14.31 7.38 15.22
N LEU A 23 14.15 6.93 16.46
CA LEU A 23 13.32 5.79 16.80
C LEU A 23 12.69 6.06 18.16
N LYS A 24 11.48 6.61 18.14
CA LYS A 24 10.73 6.98 19.35
C LYS A 24 9.71 5.89 19.68
N VAL A 25 9.62 5.55 20.96
CA VAL A 25 8.66 4.56 21.45
C VAL A 25 7.84 5.19 22.56
N ARG A 26 6.52 5.09 22.44
CA ARG A 26 5.54 5.49 23.45
C ARG A 26 4.58 4.33 23.72
N VAL A 27 4.27 4.08 24.98
CA VAL A 27 3.29 3.05 25.37
C VAL A 27 2.04 3.72 25.93
N SER A 28 0.86 3.25 25.52
CA SER A 28 -0.43 3.65 26.09
C SER A 28 -1.33 2.42 26.21
N GLY A 29 -1.47 1.89 27.43
CA GLY A 29 -2.23 0.66 27.67
C GLY A 29 -1.60 -0.54 26.96
N LYS A 30 -2.35 -1.18 26.06
CA LYS A 30 -1.89 -2.32 25.24
C LYS A 30 -1.27 -1.89 23.90
N THR A 31 -1.32 -0.60 23.56
CA THR A 31 -0.81 -0.07 22.30
C THR A 31 0.60 0.50 22.50
N LEU A 32 1.52 0.14 21.61
CA LEU A 32 2.86 0.72 21.52
C LEU A 32 2.94 1.52 20.23
N PHE A 33 3.18 2.82 20.36
CA PHE A 33 3.39 3.73 19.25
C PHE A 33 4.89 3.78 18.96
N LEU A 34 5.27 3.35 17.77
CA LEU A 34 6.63 3.38 17.27
C LEU A 34 6.71 4.40 16.13
N GLU A 35 7.56 5.39 16.28
CA GLU A 35 7.86 6.37 15.25
C GLU A 35 9.29 6.16 14.78
N VAL A 36 9.47 5.91 13.48
CA VAL A 36 10.78 5.64 12.87
C VAL A 36 11.04 6.68 11.80
N HIS A 37 12.14 7.41 11.94
CA HIS A 37 12.61 8.36 10.94
C HIS A 37 13.91 7.83 10.34
N LEU A 38 13.90 7.63 9.02
CA LEU A 38 15.03 7.02 8.32
C LEU A 38 15.33 7.74 7.01
N SER A 39 16.58 7.62 6.57
CA SER A 39 17.02 8.02 5.26
C SER A 39 17.10 6.83 4.33
N VAL A 40 16.63 7.03 3.11
CA VAL A 40 16.68 6.07 2.01
C VAL A 40 17.52 6.63 0.85
N GLU A 41 17.82 5.77 -0.11
CA GLU A 41 18.47 6.17 -1.37
C GLU A 41 17.64 7.22 -2.13
N ASP A 42 18.31 8.12 -2.85
CA ASP A 42 17.68 9.30 -3.47
C ASP A 42 16.64 8.98 -4.57
N HIS A 43 16.68 7.76 -5.14
CA HIS A 43 15.80 7.31 -6.22
C HIS A 43 15.03 6.04 -5.83
N ILE A 44 14.72 5.87 -4.55
CA ILE A 44 13.94 4.71 -4.08
C ILE A 44 12.59 4.66 -4.78
N SER A 45 12.11 3.47 -5.15
CA SER A 45 10.76 3.30 -5.71
C SER A 45 9.70 3.25 -4.60
N ILE A 46 8.43 3.46 -4.95
CA ILE A 46 7.30 3.27 -4.03
C ILE A 46 7.27 1.83 -3.49
N VAL A 47 7.60 0.86 -4.34
CA VAL A 47 7.62 -0.56 -3.99
C VAL A 47 8.64 -0.80 -2.88
N HIS A 48 9.87 -0.35 -3.07
CA HIS A 48 10.93 -0.51 -2.06
C HIS A 48 10.62 0.28 -0.78
N ALA A 49 10.05 1.49 -0.88
CA ALA A 49 9.62 2.25 0.30
C ALA A 49 8.52 1.51 1.09
N ASN A 50 7.59 0.85 0.41
CA ASN A 50 6.56 0.02 1.02
C ASN A 50 7.17 -1.25 1.66
N GLU A 51 8.14 -1.90 1.01
CA GLU A 51 8.85 -3.06 1.55
C GLU A 51 9.64 -2.74 2.82
N ILE A 52 10.33 -1.59 2.86
CA ILE A 52 11.00 -1.11 4.07
C ILE A 52 9.96 -0.92 5.18
N THR A 53 8.81 -0.29 4.87
CA THR A 53 7.74 -0.07 5.84
C THR A 53 7.21 -1.40 6.40
N LYS A 54 6.92 -2.38 5.53
CA LYS A 54 6.47 -3.73 5.92
C LYS A 54 7.52 -4.44 6.77
N SER A 55 8.79 -4.32 6.40
CA SER A 55 9.91 -4.91 7.14
C SER A 55 10.02 -4.33 8.53
N ILE A 56 9.96 -2.99 8.66
CA ILE A 56 9.96 -2.30 9.96
C ILE A 56 8.79 -2.78 10.83
N ARG A 57 7.57 -2.88 10.28
CA ARG A 57 6.41 -3.40 11.01
C ARG A 57 6.63 -4.83 11.50
N ASN A 58 7.16 -5.72 10.66
CA ASN A 58 7.44 -7.11 11.00
C ASN A 58 8.54 -7.25 12.08
N LEU A 59 9.61 -6.46 11.95
CA LEU A 59 10.66 -6.41 12.97
C LEU A 59 10.07 -5.92 14.30
N SER A 60 9.27 -4.85 14.26
CA SER A 60 8.69 -4.24 15.44
C SER A 60 7.71 -5.15 16.17
N SER A 61 6.88 -5.90 15.45
CA SER A 61 5.95 -6.88 16.06
C SER A 61 6.69 -8.07 16.69
N LYS A 62 7.80 -8.52 16.08
CA LYS A 62 8.69 -9.54 16.67
C LYS A 62 9.40 -9.04 17.92
N VAL A 63 9.80 -7.77 17.92
CA VAL A 63 10.52 -7.13 19.03
C VAL A 63 9.57 -6.81 20.20
N PHE A 64 8.32 -6.44 19.92
CA PHE A 64 7.31 -6.08 20.92
C PHE A 64 6.06 -6.97 20.86
N PRO A 65 6.19 -8.31 21.04
CA PRO A 65 5.09 -9.26 20.80
C PRO A 65 3.93 -9.15 21.81
N LEU A 66 4.14 -8.43 22.92
CA LEU A 66 3.13 -8.24 23.97
C LEU A 66 2.25 -7.00 23.74
N TYR A 67 2.55 -6.18 22.73
CA TYR A 67 1.86 -4.93 22.43
C TYR A 67 1.24 -4.96 21.03
N GLN A 68 0.14 -4.23 20.87
CA GLN A 68 -0.35 -3.84 19.54
C GLN A 68 0.51 -2.68 19.06
N VAL A 69 1.40 -2.93 18.11
CA VAL A 69 2.33 -1.91 17.60
C VAL A 69 1.64 -1.08 16.52
N GLU A 70 1.47 0.22 16.76
CA GLU A 70 1.12 1.20 15.74
C GLU A 70 2.41 1.91 15.29
N CYS A 71 2.75 1.77 14.02
CA CYS A 71 4.02 2.27 13.49
C CYS A 71 3.79 3.41 12.50
N ILE A 72 4.45 4.53 12.75
CA ILE A 72 4.59 5.66 11.83
C ILE A 72 6.01 5.60 11.29
N VAL A 73 6.14 5.54 9.97
CA VAL A 73 7.45 5.51 9.30
C VAL A 73 7.56 6.73 8.39
N GLU A 74 8.56 7.55 8.65
CA GLU A 74 8.94 8.67 7.79
C GLU A 74 10.26 8.33 7.08
N MET A 75 10.22 8.35 5.75
CA MET A 75 11.36 8.07 4.90
C MET A 75 11.69 9.30 4.08
N ASN A 76 12.92 9.79 4.22
CA ASN A 76 13.42 10.91 3.45
C ASN A 76 14.61 10.46 2.57
N PRO A 77 14.63 10.79 1.27
CA PRO A 77 15.86 10.74 0.48
C PRO A 77 17.03 11.40 1.22
N LEU A 78 18.26 10.93 1.03
CA LEU A 78 19.45 11.55 1.62
C LEU A 78 19.57 13.04 1.27
N ALA A 79 19.09 13.44 0.09
CA ALA A 79 19.03 14.83 -0.36
C ALA A 79 17.78 15.61 0.14
N GLY A 80 16.85 14.97 0.86
CA GLY A 80 15.56 15.55 1.25
C GLY A 80 15.57 16.37 2.55
N GLU A 81 14.73 17.41 2.62
CA GLU A 81 14.54 18.22 3.83
C GLU A 81 13.70 17.46 4.90
N LYS A 82 14.30 17.27 6.09
CA LYS A 82 13.77 16.49 7.24
C LYS A 82 12.47 16.96 7.91
N SER A 83 11.75 17.97 7.39
CA SER A 83 10.73 18.71 8.17
C SER A 83 9.31 18.69 7.59
N ILE A 84 9.12 18.24 6.34
CA ILE A 84 7.82 18.36 5.67
C ILE A 84 6.92 17.14 5.98
N GLY A 85 7.50 15.94 6.13
CA GLY A 85 6.77 14.72 6.49
C GLY A 85 6.06 14.83 7.84
N GLU A 86 6.78 15.26 8.89
CA GLU A 86 6.18 15.56 10.20
C GLU A 86 5.01 16.57 10.10
N GLY A 87 5.16 17.61 9.26
CA GLY A 87 4.12 18.60 9.02
C GLY A 87 2.85 17.99 8.40
N LEU A 88 3.02 17.08 7.45
CA LEU A 88 1.92 16.35 6.80
C LEU A 88 1.21 15.38 7.76
N ILE A 89 1.97 14.68 8.61
CA ILE A 89 1.38 13.79 9.63
C ILE A 89 0.47 14.61 10.55
N ASN A 90 0.99 15.72 11.08
CA ASN A 90 0.25 16.61 11.97
C ASN A 90 -0.99 17.20 11.28
N LEU A 91 -0.85 17.61 10.01
CA LEU A 91 -1.96 18.09 9.19
C LEU A 91 -3.08 17.03 9.11
N ILE A 92 -2.77 15.81 8.67
CA ILE A 92 -3.73 14.71 8.49
C ILE A 92 -4.45 14.39 9.81
N TYR A 93 -3.71 14.30 10.93
CA TYR A 93 -4.30 14.04 12.24
C TYR A 93 -5.15 15.22 12.75
N SER A 94 -4.78 16.47 12.44
CA SER A 94 -5.57 17.65 12.84
C SER A 94 -6.91 17.72 12.10
N MET A 95 -6.90 17.39 10.81
CA MET A 95 -8.08 17.40 9.95
C MET A 95 -9.12 16.35 10.36
N LYS A 96 -8.71 15.26 11.03
CA LYS A 96 -9.62 14.24 11.56
C LYS A 96 -10.79 14.84 12.38
N SER A 97 -10.52 15.94 13.09
CA SER A 97 -11.53 16.60 13.93
C SER A 97 -12.75 17.10 13.15
N GLU A 98 -12.60 17.35 11.83
CA GLU A 98 -13.67 17.77 10.93
C GLU A 98 -14.48 16.58 10.37
N TYR A 99 -14.00 15.35 10.57
CA TYR A 99 -14.57 14.12 10.03
C TYR A 99 -14.94 13.14 11.16
N PRO A 100 -16.06 13.34 11.89
CA PRO A 100 -16.40 12.55 13.08
C PRO A 100 -16.65 11.07 12.81
N ASN A 101 -16.91 10.70 11.55
CA ASN A 101 -17.07 9.31 11.12
C ASN A 101 -15.74 8.58 10.87
N ILE A 102 -14.64 9.33 10.79
CA ILE A 102 -13.27 8.78 10.78
C ILE A 102 -12.87 8.56 12.24
N ILE A 103 -12.87 7.29 12.64
CA ILE A 103 -12.55 6.86 14.00
C ILE A 103 -11.06 6.93 14.26
N ASN A 104 -10.24 6.51 13.31
CA ASN A 104 -8.78 6.56 13.41
C ASN A 104 -8.11 6.46 12.04
N PHE A 105 -6.80 6.68 12.02
CA PHE A 105 -5.94 6.28 10.91
C PHE A 105 -5.01 5.17 11.38
N LYS A 106 -4.69 4.24 10.47
CA LYS A 106 -3.64 3.24 10.65
C LYS A 106 -2.70 3.28 9.45
N ASP A 107 -1.51 2.72 9.62
CA ASP A 107 -0.54 2.52 8.55
C ASP A 107 -0.31 3.76 7.67
N LEU A 108 -0.22 4.93 8.31
CA LEU A 108 0.07 6.18 7.64
C LEU A 108 1.55 6.22 7.27
N ASN A 109 1.81 6.23 5.96
CA ASN A 109 3.14 6.26 5.37
C ASN A 109 3.24 7.50 4.48
N ILE A 110 4.34 8.21 4.64
CA ILE A 110 4.68 9.35 3.79
C ILE A 110 6.06 9.07 3.22
N PHE A 111 6.15 9.13 1.90
CA PHE A 111 7.41 8.98 1.19
C PHE A 111 7.52 10.06 0.13
N ARG A 112 8.74 10.53 -0.07
CA ARG A 112 9.09 11.51 -1.11
C ARG A 112 9.83 10.79 -2.22
N LEU A 113 9.37 11.01 -3.45
CA LEU A 113 10.06 10.60 -4.67
C LEU A 113 10.42 11.88 -5.41
N GLU A 114 11.71 12.09 -5.67
CA GLU A 114 12.22 13.35 -6.25
C GLU A 114 11.71 14.58 -5.45
N ASP A 115 10.80 15.38 -6.03
CA ASP A 115 10.21 16.58 -5.42
C ASP A 115 8.73 16.42 -5.04
N GLU A 116 8.18 15.21 -5.16
CA GLU A 116 6.77 14.93 -4.93
C GLU A 116 6.54 14.06 -3.69
N TYR A 117 5.49 14.39 -2.92
CA TYR A 117 5.10 13.61 -1.75
C TYR A 117 3.97 12.65 -2.08
N PHE A 118 4.07 11.45 -1.53
CA PHE A 118 3.09 10.40 -1.64
C PHE A 118 2.64 10.01 -0.24
N VAL A 119 1.33 9.87 -0.07
CA VAL A 119 0.72 9.51 1.20
C VAL A 119 -0.09 8.24 1.00
N SER A 120 0.11 7.26 1.89
CA SER A 120 -0.70 6.06 1.97
C SER A 120 -1.20 5.90 3.40
N LEU A 121 -2.49 5.62 3.59
CA LEU A 121 -3.06 5.39 4.92
C LEU A 121 -4.31 4.52 4.89
N ILE A 122 -4.57 3.86 6.01
CA ILE A 122 -5.84 3.21 6.29
C ILE A 122 -6.71 4.17 7.09
N VAL A 123 -7.93 4.42 6.60
CA VAL A 123 -8.95 5.22 7.26
C VAL A 123 -9.94 4.27 7.93
N VAL A 124 -9.96 4.29 9.26
CA VAL A 124 -10.90 3.49 10.06
C VAL A 124 -12.19 4.29 10.21
N ILE A 125 -13.27 3.76 9.64
CA ILE A 125 -14.59 4.38 9.57
C ILE A 125 -15.58 3.66 10.51
N ASN A 126 -16.60 4.39 10.98
CA ASN A 126 -17.71 3.83 11.73
C ASN A 126 -18.50 2.79 10.89
N ASP A 127 -18.66 1.56 11.38
CA ASP A 127 -19.34 0.46 10.65
C ASP A 127 -20.85 0.64 10.46
N SER A 128 -21.45 1.63 11.11
CA SER A 128 -22.85 1.98 10.86
C SER A 128 -23.07 2.65 9.49
N LEU A 129 -21.99 3.00 8.79
CA LEU A 129 -22.04 3.61 7.46
C LEU A 129 -22.07 2.56 6.35
N SER A 130 -22.77 2.89 5.26
CA SER A 130 -22.66 2.14 4.01
C SER A 130 -21.29 2.35 3.36
N LEU A 131 -20.84 1.37 2.58
CA LEU A 131 -19.59 1.46 1.81
C LEU A 131 -19.54 2.73 0.94
N THR A 132 -20.63 3.06 0.25
CA THR A 132 -20.73 4.29 -0.56
C THR A 132 -20.48 5.53 0.30
N LYS A 133 -21.06 5.58 1.50
CA LYS A 133 -20.87 6.74 2.39
C LYS A 133 -19.45 6.81 2.95
N ALA A 134 -18.86 5.66 3.29
CA ALA A 134 -17.47 5.59 3.72
C ALA A 134 -16.51 6.05 2.61
N HIS A 135 -16.76 5.63 1.36
CA HIS A 135 -15.99 6.04 0.20
C HIS A 135 -16.11 7.55 -0.08
N GLU A 136 -17.33 8.11 -0.04
CA GLU A 136 -17.54 9.55 -0.18
C GLU A 136 -16.77 10.36 0.87
N ILE A 137 -16.79 9.90 2.12
CA ILE A 137 -16.05 10.54 3.22
C ILE A 137 -14.55 10.51 2.94
N CYS A 138 -14.01 9.37 2.51
CA CYS A 138 -12.58 9.25 2.20
C CYS A 138 -12.19 10.09 0.99
N THR A 139 -13.00 10.10 -0.08
CA THR A 139 -12.77 10.95 -1.27
C THR A 139 -12.74 12.44 -0.89
N GLN A 140 -13.66 12.87 -0.02
CA GLN A 140 -13.67 14.25 0.49
C GLN A 140 -12.42 14.54 1.33
N PHE A 141 -12.05 13.61 2.21
CA PHE A 141 -10.87 13.75 3.06
C PHE A 141 -9.56 13.85 2.25
N GLU A 142 -9.37 12.97 1.26
CA GLU A 142 -8.25 13.04 0.30
C GLU A 142 -8.22 14.38 -0.43
N GLY A 143 -9.38 14.84 -0.91
CA GLY A 143 -9.52 16.13 -1.58
C GLY A 143 -9.09 17.31 -0.70
N GLU A 144 -9.48 17.32 0.57
CA GLU A 144 -9.06 18.38 1.51
C GLU A 144 -7.57 18.29 1.84
N ILE A 145 -7.00 17.09 2.00
CA ILE A 145 -5.55 16.93 2.22
C ILE A 145 -4.81 17.52 1.02
N LYS A 146 -5.22 17.18 -0.20
CA LYS A 146 -4.62 17.68 -1.44
C LYS A 146 -4.74 19.21 -1.57
N LYS A 147 -5.82 19.82 -1.10
CA LYS A 147 -5.99 21.29 -1.10
C LYS A 147 -5.03 21.97 -0.12
N GLN A 148 -4.86 21.40 1.08
CA GLN A 148 -4.00 21.99 2.12
C GLN A 148 -2.50 21.69 1.88
N ALA A 149 -2.20 20.59 1.20
CA ALA A 149 -0.85 20.17 0.83
C ALA A 149 -0.78 19.85 -0.69
N PRO A 150 -0.79 20.87 -1.57
CA PRO A 150 -0.80 20.68 -3.02
C PRO A 150 0.47 20.05 -3.59
N TYR A 151 1.55 20.00 -2.81
CA TYR A 151 2.82 19.34 -3.14
C TYR A 151 2.79 17.81 -2.93
N ILE A 152 1.71 17.25 -2.37
CA ILE A 152 1.45 15.81 -2.41
C ILE A 152 1.02 15.50 -3.85
N SER A 153 1.69 14.59 -4.53
CA SER A 153 1.32 14.12 -5.88
C SER A 153 0.25 13.04 -5.84
N ARG A 154 0.24 12.18 -4.83
CA ARG A 154 -0.73 11.08 -4.72
C ARG A 154 -1.09 10.75 -3.27
N ILE A 155 -2.37 10.44 -3.06
CA ILE A 155 -2.90 9.92 -1.80
C ILE A 155 -3.56 8.57 -2.10
N ILE A 156 -3.30 7.57 -1.27
CA ILE A 156 -3.89 6.23 -1.36
C ILE A 156 -4.56 5.96 -0.02
N THR A 157 -5.90 5.96 0.01
CA THR A 157 -6.66 5.52 1.18
C THR A 157 -7.17 4.09 1.04
N HIS A 158 -7.08 3.34 2.13
CA HIS A 158 -7.81 2.09 2.31
C HIS A 158 -8.86 2.27 3.41
N ILE A 159 -10.05 1.71 3.24
CA ILE A 159 -11.17 1.93 4.16
C ILE A 159 -11.36 0.66 5.00
N GLU A 160 -11.24 0.81 6.31
CA GLU A 160 -11.54 -0.26 7.28
C GLU A 160 -12.73 0.10 8.16
N GLY A 161 -13.54 -0.89 8.53
CA GLY A 161 -14.57 -0.73 9.54
C GLY A 161 -14.05 -0.81 10.98
N GLN A 162 -14.66 -0.08 11.92
CA GLN A 162 -14.33 -0.09 13.34
C GLN A 162 -14.44 -1.50 13.99
N PHE A 163 -15.35 -2.38 13.58
CA PHE A 163 -15.50 -3.74 14.12
C PHE A 163 -14.47 -4.71 13.54
N TYR A 164 -13.97 -4.46 12.33
CA TYR A 164 -12.80 -5.15 11.79
C TYR A 164 -11.52 -4.85 12.59
N SER A 165 -11.50 -3.79 13.41
CA SER A 165 -10.39 -3.49 14.31
C SER A 165 -10.35 -4.33 15.60
N LYS A 166 -11.44 -5.06 15.94
CA LYS A 166 -11.53 -5.82 17.20
C LYS A 166 -11.19 -7.30 17.10
N SER A 167 -11.21 -7.93 15.91
CA SER A 167 -10.86 -9.36 15.78
C SER A 167 -9.38 -9.63 15.47
N LEU A 168 -8.57 -8.60 15.15
CA LEU A 168 -7.13 -8.77 14.90
C LEU A 168 -6.30 -8.83 16.20
N SER A 169 -6.89 -9.34 17.28
CA SER A 169 -6.16 -9.70 18.49
C SER A 169 -5.61 -11.11 18.32
N ALA A 170 -4.30 -11.22 18.12
CA ALA A 170 -3.52 -12.43 18.36
C ALA A 170 -3.95 -13.67 17.54
N ASN A 171 -3.69 -13.64 16.24
CA ASN A 171 -3.06 -14.79 15.58
C ASN A 171 -2.44 -14.36 14.25
N GLN A 172 -1.17 -14.73 14.10
CA GLN A 172 -0.39 -14.76 12.88
C GLN A 172 -1.23 -14.77 11.59
N VAL A 173 -1.19 -13.68 10.82
CA VAL A 173 -1.39 -13.82 9.37
C VAL A 173 -0.02 -14.19 8.82
N LYS A 174 0.25 -15.49 8.77
CA LYS A 174 1.15 -16.01 7.75
C LYS A 174 0.50 -15.62 6.43
N CYS A 175 1.05 -14.63 5.73
CA CYS A 175 0.99 -14.68 4.27
C CYS A 175 1.66 -16.01 3.94
N ALA A 176 0.86 -17.02 3.59
CA ALA A 176 1.44 -18.19 2.98
C ALA A 176 1.84 -17.75 1.58
N ASP A 177 3.10 -17.97 1.19
CA ASP A 177 3.38 -18.11 -0.24
C ASP A 177 2.36 -19.11 -0.77
N VAL A 178 1.50 -18.62 -1.66
CA VAL A 178 0.69 -19.51 -2.49
C VAL A 178 1.69 -20.45 -3.14
N GLY A 179 1.55 -21.75 -2.88
CA GLY A 179 2.49 -22.74 -3.41
C GLY A 179 2.71 -22.52 -4.92
N PRO A 180 3.91 -22.80 -5.45
CA PRO A 180 4.28 -22.45 -6.82
C PRO A 180 3.28 -22.97 -7.87
N GLU A 181 2.61 -24.09 -7.59
CA GLU A 181 1.54 -24.64 -8.43
C GLU A 181 0.29 -23.74 -8.50
N MET A 182 -0.18 -23.20 -7.36
CA MET A 182 -1.35 -22.34 -7.32
C MET A 182 -1.06 -20.97 -7.94
N LEU A 183 0.13 -20.41 -7.68
CA LEU A 183 0.55 -19.16 -8.32
C LEU A 183 0.66 -19.33 -9.85
N GLN A 184 1.16 -20.46 -10.32
CA GLN A 184 1.22 -20.79 -11.74
C GLN A 184 -0.17 -20.91 -12.36
N GLN A 185 -1.12 -21.57 -11.69
CA GLN A 185 -2.52 -21.64 -12.15
C GLN A 185 -3.17 -20.25 -12.24
N ILE A 186 -2.99 -19.41 -11.22
CA ILE A 186 -3.51 -18.04 -11.21
C ILE A 186 -2.91 -17.25 -12.37
N LYS A 187 -1.60 -17.36 -12.58
CA LYS A 187 -0.89 -16.72 -13.68
C LYS A 187 -1.44 -17.16 -15.04
N GLU A 188 -1.70 -18.45 -15.24
CA GLU A 188 -2.28 -18.98 -16.48
C GLU A 188 -3.69 -18.45 -16.75
N VAL A 189 -4.55 -18.41 -15.73
CA VAL A 189 -5.91 -17.89 -15.84
C VAL A 189 -5.89 -16.38 -16.16
N VAL A 190 -5.14 -15.61 -15.37
CA VAL A 190 -5.02 -14.16 -15.55
C VAL A 190 -4.43 -13.83 -16.92
N GLU A 191 -3.33 -14.48 -17.32
CA GLU A 191 -2.75 -14.31 -18.65
C GLU A 191 -3.73 -14.67 -19.76
N GLY A 192 -4.52 -15.74 -19.59
CA GLY A 192 -5.58 -16.13 -20.51
C GLY A 192 -6.61 -15.01 -20.73
N VAL A 193 -7.08 -14.38 -19.66
CA VAL A 193 -8.00 -13.23 -19.72
C VAL A 193 -7.34 -12.04 -20.41
N LEU A 194 -6.11 -11.70 -20.02
CA LEU A 194 -5.39 -10.56 -20.58
C LEU A 194 -5.14 -10.72 -22.08
N ARG A 195 -4.82 -11.94 -22.55
CA ARG A 195 -4.59 -12.23 -23.98
C ARG A 195 -5.85 -12.11 -24.84
N GLN A 196 -7.04 -12.30 -24.27
CA GLN A 196 -8.30 -12.15 -25.01
C GLN A 196 -8.65 -10.68 -25.28
N HIS A 197 -8.08 -9.75 -24.52
CA HIS A 197 -8.37 -8.33 -24.66
C HIS A 197 -7.43 -7.65 -25.67
N SER A 198 -7.96 -7.27 -26.84
CA SER A 198 -7.19 -6.76 -27.99
C SER A 198 -6.27 -5.55 -27.73
N GLN A 199 -6.59 -4.75 -26.72
CA GLN A 199 -5.82 -3.55 -26.36
C GLN A 199 -4.66 -3.81 -25.39
N VAL A 200 -4.64 -4.97 -24.73
CA VAL A 200 -3.55 -5.36 -23.81
C VAL A 200 -2.34 -5.81 -24.62
N LYS A 201 -1.17 -5.31 -24.28
CA LYS A 201 0.10 -5.58 -24.97
C LYS A 201 1.07 -6.44 -24.15
N GLY A 202 0.70 -6.78 -22.93
CA GLY A 202 1.49 -7.60 -22.04
C GLY A 202 1.20 -7.27 -20.58
N TYR A 203 1.95 -7.89 -19.68
CA TYR A 203 1.87 -7.61 -18.25
C TYR A 203 3.17 -7.95 -17.54
N HIS A 204 3.34 -7.42 -16.34
CA HIS A 204 4.41 -7.81 -15.41
C HIS A 204 3.90 -7.69 -13.96
N GLY A 205 4.77 -8.04 -13.00
CA GLY A 205 4.47 -7.87 -11.58
C GLY A 205 3.18 -8.56 -11.13
N LEU A 206 2.88 -9.76 -11.65
CA LEU A 206 1.72 -10.52 -11.18
C LEU A 206 2.02 -11.10 -9.81
N GLU A 207 1.32 -10.59 -8.81
CA GLU A 207 1.45 -11.00 -7.43
C GLU A 207 0.09 -11.43 -6.88
N PHE A 208 0.08 -12.54 -6.16
CA PHE A 208 -1.13 -13.03 -5.50
C PHE A 208 -0.82 -13.32 -4.05
N TRP A 209 -1.61 -12.74 -3.16
CA TRP A 209 -1.49 -12.95 -1.73
C TRP A 209 -2.74 -13.65 -1.23
N ALA A 210 -2.54 -14.81 -0.60
CA ALA A 210 -3.60 -15.52 0.09
C ALA A 210 -3.40 -15.37 1.60
N THR A 211 -4.44 -14.91 2.28
CA THR A 211 -4.58 -15.01 3.73
C THR A 211 -5.60 -16.09 4.07
N LEU A 212 -5.82 -16.34 5.36
CA LEU A 212 -6.87 -17.27 5.80
C LEU A 212 -8.28 -16.79 5.42
N ASP A 213 -8.49 -15.47 5.33
CA ASP A 213 -9.82 -14.87 5.24
C ASP A 213 -10.06 -14.18 3.89
N TYR A 214 -9.01 -13.71 3.21
CA TYR A 214 -9.12 -12.99 1.94
C TYR A 214 -7.89 -13.19 1.04
N CYS A 215 -8.07 -13.01 -0.25
CA CYS A 215 -7.02 -12.99 -1.27
C CYS A 215 -6.95 -11.64 -1.96
N ILE A 216 -5.75 -11.26 -2.40
CA ILE A 216 -5.47 -10.05 -3.18
C ILE A 216 -4.68 -10.46 -4.42
N LEU A 217 -5.04 -9.90 -5.58
CA LEU A 217 -4.30 -10.02 -6.84
C LEU A 217 -3.84 -8.64 -7.29
N GLU A 218 -2.56 -8.47 -7.62
CA GLU A 218 -2.02 -7.26 -8.23
C GLU A 218 -1.31 -7.62 -9.54
N VAL A 219 -1.53 -6.81 -10.59
CA VAL A 219 -0.94 -7.01 -11.91
C VAL A 219 -0.73 -5.67 -12.60
N HIS A 220 0.44 -5.49 -13.22
CA HIS A 220 0.72 -4.36 -14.08
C HIS A 220 0.48 -4.75 -15.54
N ILE A 221 -0.40 -4.04 -16.23
CA ILE A 221 -0.87 -4.32 -17.59
C ILE A 221 -0.35 -3.26 -18.55
N PHE A 222 0.28 -3.72 -19.63
CA PHE A 222 0.78 -2.85 -20.68
C PHE A 222 -0.30 -2.52 -21.70
N PHE A 223 -0.40 -1.24 -22.05
CA PHE A 223 -1.27 -0.68 -23.09
C PHE A 223 -0.44 0.17 -24.06
N ASN A 224 -1.02 0.53 -25.21
CA ASN A 224 -0.41 1.52 -26.09
C ASN A 224 -0.51 2.93 -25.46
N GLY A 225 0.58 3.67 -25.38
CA GLY A 225 0.62 5.00 -24.75
C GLY A 225 -0.20 6.07 -25.48
N SER A 226 -0.64 5.82 -26.71
CA SER A 226 -1.54 6.71 -27.45
C SER A 226 -3.02 6.60 -27.05
N LEU A 227 -3.38 5.66 -26.16
CA LEU A 227 -4.76 5.44 -25.72
C LEU A 227 -5.21 6.49 -24.69
N ASN A 228 -6.50 6.83 -24.71
CA ASN A 228 -7.06 7.78 -23.75
C ASN A 228 -7.23 7.14 -22.36
N ILE A 229 -6.94 7.89 -21.29
CA ILE A 229 -7.07 7.42 -19.89
C ILE A 229 -8.48 6.89 -19.58
N SER A 230 -9.54 7.51 -20.11
CA SER A 230 -10.92 7.02 -19.91
C SER A 230 -11.16 5.66 -20.58
N GLN A 231 -10.52 5.39 -21.72
CA GLN A 231 -10.60 4.09 -22.39
C GLN A 231 -9.82 3.04 -21.60
N ILE A 232 -8.63 3.40 -21.14
CA ILE A 232 -7.79 2.56 -20.27
C ILE A 232 -8.57 2.18 -19.01
N HIS A 233 -9.22 3.13 -18.32
CA HIS A 233 -10.04 2.83 -17.15
C HIS A 233 -11.16 1.83 -17.47
N ASN A 234 -11.89 2.01 -18.57
CA ASN A 234 -12.94 1.08 -18.97
C ASN A 234 -12.38 -0.33 -19.22
N TYR A 235 -11.28 -0.45 -19.96
CA TYR A 235 -10.61 -1.73 -20.21
C TYR A 235 -10.17 -2.39 -18.91
N THR A 236 -9.59 -1.62 -17.98
CA THR A 236 -9.15 -2.13 -16.69
C THR A 236 -10.32 -2.62 -15.84
N SER A 237 -11.45 -1.91 -15.81
CA SER A 237 -12.66 -2.37 -15.09
C SER A 237 -13.28 -3.63 -15.71
N GLU A 238 -13.30 -3.72 -17.04
CA GLU A 238 -13.76 -4.91 -17.76
C GLU A 238 -12.86 -6.12 -17.45
N LEU A 239 -11.54 -5.93 -17.52
CA LEU A 239 -10.54 -6.93 -17.19
C LEU A 239 -10.62 -7.38 -15.73
N GLU A 240 -10.80 -6.46 -14.78
CA GLU A 240 -10.95 -6.80 -13.36
C GLU A 240 -12.14 -7.74 -13.14
N LYS A 241 -13.27 -7.44 -13.79
CA LYS A 241 -14.46 -8.29 -13.73
C LYS A 241 -14.20 -9.66 -14.35
N SER A 242 -13.63 -9.71 -15.55
CA SER A 242 -13.31 -10.98 -16.23
C SER A 242 -12.33 -11.83 -15.43
N VAL A 243 -11.31 -11.23 -14.84
CA VAL A 243 -10.34 -11.94 -13.97
C VAL A 243 -11.03 -12.48 -12.73
N ARG A 244 -11.92 -11.71 -12.09
CA ARG A 244 -12.69 -12.17 -10.93
C ARG A 244 -13.59 -13.36 -11.29
N ASP A 245 -14.31 -13.26 -12.40
CA ASP A 245 -15.24 -14.28 -12.87
C ASP A 245 -14.50 -15.60 -13.24
N GLU A 246 -13.35 -15.50 -13.92
CA GLU A 246 -12.57 -16.67 -14.36
C GLU A 246 -11.77 -17.34 -13.23
N LEU A 247 -11.27 -16.58 -12.26
CA LEU A 247 -10.55 -17.16 -11.10
C LEU A 247 -11.50 -17.93 -10.18
N GLY A 248 -12.75 -17.48 -10.03
CA GLY A 248 -13.75 -18.18 -9.22
C GLY A 248 -13.36 -18.38 -7.76
N ILE A 249 -12.53 -17.48 -7.20
CA ILE A 249 -12.04 -17.55 -5.82
C ILE A 249 -13.01 -16.79 -4.92
N ASP A 250 -13.75 -17.51 -4.08
CA ASP A 250 -14.82 -16.95 -3.24
C ASP A 250 -14.36 -15.86 -2.26
N ASN A 251 -13.09 -15.88 -1.83
CA ASN A 251 -12.50 -14.91 -0.91
C ASN A 251 -11.55 -13.91 -1.59
N LEU A 252 -11.62 -13.73 -2.91
CA LEU A 252 -10.84 -12.72 -3.63
C LEU A 252 -11.42 -11.32 -3.40
N ASP A 253 -10.88 -10.62 -2.40
CA ASP A 253 -11.40 -9.36 -1.91
C ASP A 253 -11.06 -8.19 -2.85
N SER A 254 -9.81 -8.14 -3.33
CA SER A 254 -9.31 -7.03 -4.14
C SER A 254 -8.48 -7.50 -5.33
N ILE A 255 -8.70 -6.88 -6.49
CA ILE A 255 -7.91 -7.05 -7.71
C ILE A 255 -7.41 -5.67 -8.13
N PHE A 256 -6.10 -5.48 -8.14
CA PHE A 256 -5.45 -4.23 -8.54
C PHE A 256 -4.80 -4.41 -9.90
N LEU A 257 -5.34 -3.70 -10.89
CA LEU A 257 -4.82 -3.70 -12.26
C LEU A 257 -4.21 -2.33 -12.55
N HIS A 258 -2.89 -2.26 -12.63
CA HIS A 258 -2.15 -1.03 -12.93
C HIS A 258 -1.94 -0.91 -14.43
N SER A 259 -2.37 0.20 -15.03
CA SER A 259 -2.21 0.43 -16.46
C SER A 259 -0.92 1.19 -16.74
N GLU A 260 -0.06 0.63 -17.60
CA GLU A 260 1.24 1.20 -17.95
C GLU A 260 1.42 1.28 -19.47
N PRO A 261 2.16 2.27 -19.98
CA PRO A 261 2.55 2.30 -21.39
C PRO A 261 3.58 1.20 -21.69
N ILE A 262 3.48 0.61 -22.88
CA ILE A 262 4.46 -0.39 -23.37
C ILE A 262 5.76 0.23 -23.93
N GLU A 263 5.78 1.53 -24.25
CA GLU A 263 6.94 2.15 -24.91
C GLU A 263 8.26 1.85 -24.16
N ASP A 264 9.23 1.30 -24.88
CA ASP A 264 10.57 0.93 -24.40
C ASP A 264 10.63 -0.12 -23.27
N ARG A 265 9.52 -0.82 -22.98
CA ARG A 265 9.50 -1.94 -22.02
C ARG A 265 10.16 -3.20 -22.58
N THR A 266 11.07 -3.78 -21.80
CA THR A 266 11.76 -5.06 -22.12
C THR A 266 11.57 -6.12 -21.03
N ASP A 267 10.89 -5.75 -19.95
CA ASP A 267 10.54 -6.57 -18.81
C ASP A 267 9.10 -7.11 -18.92
N GLY A 268 8.85 -8.25 -18.25
CA GLY A 268 7.53 -8.88 -18.21
C GLY A 268 7.20 -9.82 -19.38
N VAL A 269 5.91 -10.15 -19.49
CA VAL A 269 5.35 -10.98 -20.56
C VAL A 269 4.75 -10.06 -21.61
N LEU A 270 5.42 -9.92 -22.75
CA LEU A 270 4.93 -9.13 -23.87
C LEU A 270 4.06 -9.97 -24.80
N PHE A 271 2.93 -9.41 -25.20
CA PHE A 271 2.05 -10.01 -26.18
C PHE A 271 2.44 -9.46 -27.55
N ASN A 272 3.19 -10.26 -28.31
CA ASN A 272 3.44 -9.97 -29.71
C ASN A 272 2.11 -10.10 -30.45
N ASN A 273 1.47 -8.98 -30.76
CA ASN A 273 0.41 -8.98 -31.75
C ASN A 273 1.04 -9.29 -33.10
N ALA A 274 0.67 -10.43 -33.69
CA ALA A 274 0.74 -10.64 -35.13
C ALA A 274 -0.18 -9.65 -35.85
#